data_AF-A0A5A5TD38-F1
#
_entry.id   AF-A0A5A5TD38-F1
#
_cell.length_a   1.000
_cell.length_b   1.000
_cell.length_c   1.000
_cell.angle_alpha   90.00
_cell.angle_beta   90.00
_cell.angle_gamma   90.00
#
_symmetry.space_group_name_H-M   'P 1'
#
loop_
_entity.id
_entity.type
_entity.pdbx_description
1 polymer ?
#
loop_
_entity_poly.entity_id
_entity_poly.type
_entity_poly.pdbx_seq_one_letter_code
_entity_poly.pdbx_strand_id
1 'polypeptide(L)'
;MLTFPQMPEQALTARNIQELGLGLGLKLDGDILSAETLRDSVEHIAHDPAYKAHVQEMQKHVRNASGYKKAVDVIQQFSSDHRMKIEQ
;
A
#
# COMPACT_ATOMS: atom_id res chain seq x y z
N MET A 1 0.48 -6.27 -8.46
CA MET A 1 -0.86 -6.47 -7.86
C MET A 1 -1.91 -5.91 -8.81
N LEU A 2 -3.10 -6.51 -8.89
CA LEU A 2 -4.21 -5.96 -9.67
C LEU A 2 -5.36 -5.67 -8.71
N THR A 3 -5.88 -4.45 -8.71
CA THR A 3 -6.92 -4.02 -7.76
C THR A 3 -8.17 -3.51 -8.45
N PHE A 4 -9.33 -3.81 -7.85
CA PHE A 4 -10.65 -3.43 -8.32
C PHE A 4 -11.40 -2.71 -7.19
N PRO A 5 -11.16 -1.40 -6.98
CA PRO A 5 -11.79 -0.68 -5.89
C PRO A 5 -13.31 -0.59 -6.11
N GLN A 6 -14.07 -1.14 -5.15
CA GLN A 6 -15.54 -1.15 -5.14
C GLN A 6 -16.12 -0.04 -4.25
N MET A 7 -15.32 0.41 -3.29
CA MET A 7 -15.69 1.43 -2.32
C MET A 7 -14.71 2.61 -2.40
N PRO A 8 -15.17 3.86 -2.12
CA PRO A 8 -14.32 5.05 -2.18
C PRO A 8 -13.02 4.93 -1.35
N GLU A 9 -13.07 4.27 -0.20
CA GLU A 9 -11.94 4.09 0.70
C GLU A 9 -10.82 3.24 0.06
N GLN A 10 -11.18 2.36 -0.89
CA GLN A 10 -10.21 1.53 -1.62
C GLN A 10 -9.54 2.28 -2.77
N ALA A 11 -10.11 3.40 -3.22
CA ALA A 11 -9.56 4.19 -4.34
C ALA A 11 -8.18 4.77 -4.01
N LEU A 12 -7.99 5.21 -2.75
CA LEU A 12 -6.70 5.70 -2.27
C LEU A 12 -5.62 4.61 -2.30
N THR A 13 -5.97 3.39 -1.89
CA THR A 13 -5.04 2.26 -1.94
C THR A 13 -4.69 1.88 -3.38
N ALA A 14 -5.68 1.83 -4.28
CA ALA A 14 -5.45 1.55 -5.70
C ALA A 14 -4.53 2.60 -6.35
N ARG A 15 -4.74 3.88 -6.02
CA ARG A 15 -3.89 4.99 -6.45
C ARG A 15 -2.45 4.82 -5.95
N ASN A 16 -2.26 4.57 -4.66
CA ASN A 16 -0.91 4.37 -4.09
C ASN A 16 -0.19 3.19 -4.74
N ILE A 17 -0.90 2.09 -5.03
CA ILE A 17 -0.33 0.93 -5.73
C ILE A 17 0.19 1.32 -7.12
N GLN A 18 -0.55 2.16 -7.84
CA GLN A 18 -0.13 2.64 -9.16
C GLN A 18 1.04 3.63 -9.07
N GLU A 19 0.96 4.61 -8.17
CA GLU A 19 2.01 5.63 -7.99
C GLU A 19 3.34 5.03 -7.53
N LEU A 20 3.29 3.97 -6.72
CA LEU A 20 4.48 3.24 -6.26
C LEU A 20 4.95 2.15 -7.24
N GLY A 21 4.30 2.01 -8.40
CA GLY A 21 4.65 1.00 -9.39
C GLY A 21 4.55 -0.44 -8.87
N LEU A 22 3.63 -0.70 -7.94
CA LEU A 22 3.41 -2.02 -7.32
C LEU A 22 2.33 -2.84 -8.06
N GLY A 23 1.65 -2.20 -9.01
CA GLY A 23 0.56 -2.82 -9.75
C GLY A 23 -0.32 -1.83 -10.48
N LEU A 24 -1.51 -2.31 -10.85
CA LEU A 24 -2.52 -1.54 -11.56
C LEU A 24 -3.85 -1.54 -10.81
N GLY A 25 -4.54 -0.40 -10.87
CA GLY A 25 -5.93 -0.26 -10.44
C GLY A 25 -6.84 -0.23 -11.66
N LEU A 26 -7.78 -1.18 -11.73
CA LEU A 26 -8.79 -1.25 -12.77
C LEU A 26 -10.13 -0.79 -12.19
N LYS A 27 -10.78 0.15 -12.87
CA LYS A 27 -12.14 0.57 -12.51
C LYS A 27 -13.12 -0.50 -12.97
N LEU A 28 -14.11 -0.80 -12.13
CA LEU A 28 -15.29 -1.56 -12.56
C LEU A 28 -16.26 -0.64 -13.27
N ASP A 29 -15.88 -0.15 -14.44
CA ASP A 29 -16.86 0.33 -15.40
C ASP A 29 -17.30 -0.89 -16.21
N GLY A 30 -18.59 -1.22 -16.13
CA GLY A 30 -19.17 -2.47 -16.65
C GLY A 30 -18.93 -2.75 -18.13
N ASP A 31 -18.64 -1.70 -18.92
CA ASP A 31 -18.32 -1.80 -20.35
C ASP A 31 -16.81 -1.97 -20.64
N ILE A 32 -15.94 -1.77 -19.64
CA ILE A 32 -14.47 -1.72 -19.81
C ILE A 32 -13.79 -2.97 -19.22
N LEU A 33 -14.39 -3.56 -18.18
CA LEU A 33 -13.82 -4.74 -17.53
C LEU A 33 -14.27 -6.05 -18.21
N SER A 34 -13.54 -6.45 -19.25
CA SER A 34 -13.70 -7.75 -19.91
C SER A 34 -12.67 -8.77 -19.42
N ALA A 35 -12.90 -10.05 -19.73
CA ALA A 35 -11.91 -11.11 -19.49
C ALA A 35 -10.60 -10.87 -20.26
N GLU A 36 -10.67 -10.23 -21.43
CA GLU A 36 -9.50 -9.87 -22.24
C GLU A 36 -8.69 -8.76 -21.57
N THR A 37 -9.33 -7.66 -21.16
CA THR A 37 -8.67 -6.57 -20.42
C THR A 37 -8.00 -7.09 -19.15
N LEU A 38 -8.65 -8.02 -18.45
CA LEU A 38 -8.11 -8.65 -17.25
C LEU A 38 -6.86 -9.48 -17.57
N ARG A 39 -6.92 -10.34 -18.60
CA ARG A 39 -5.79 -11.18 -19.01
C ARG A 39 -4.60 -10.31 -19.43
N ASP A 40 -4.84 -9.32 -20.27
CA ASP A 40 -3.79 -8.47 -20.81
C ASP A 40 -3.13 -7.64 -19.70
N SER A 41 -3.91 -7.17 -18.71
CA SER A 41 -3.38 -6.49 -17.52
C SER A 41 -2.49 -7.39 -16.66
N VAL A 42 -2.88 -8.67 -16.50
CA VAL A 42 -2.08 -9.65 -15.77
C VAL A 42 -0.79 -9.96 -16.53
N GLU A 43 -0.87 -10.19 -17.84
CA GLU A 43 0.30 -10.45 -18.68
C GLU A 43 1.27 -9.26 -18.67
N HIS A 44 0.76 -8.03 -18.75
CA HIS A 44 1.60 -6.84 -18.69
C HIS A 44 2.39 -6.75 -17.37
N ILE A 45 1.72 -6.92 -16.22
CA ILE A 45 2.39 -6.89 -14.91
C ILE A 45 3.37 -8.06 -14.76
N ALA A 46 3.04 -9.24 -15.28
CA ALA A 46 3.86 -10.43 -15.15
C ALA A 46 5.16 -10.35 -15.98
N HIS A 47 5.11 -9.69 -17.13
CA HIS A 47 6.25 -9.59 -18.06
C HIS A 47 7.10 -8.33 -17.86
N ASP A 48 6.60 -7.29 -17.21
CA ASP A 48 7.40 -6.12 -16.89
C ASP A 48 8.19 -6.34 -15.57
N PRO A 49 9.53 -6.48 -15.65
CA PRO A 49 10.35 -6.71 -14.47
C PRO A 49 10.38 -5.54 -13.48
N ALA A 50 9.99 -4.32 -13.89
CA ALA A 50 9.94 -3.16 -13.01
C ALA A 50 8.96 -3.35 -11.86
N TYR A 51 7.78 -3.93 -12.12
CA TYR A 51 6.81 -4.24 -11.06
C TYR A 51 7.40 -5.19 -10.01
N LYS A 52 8.15 -6.21 -10.45
CA LYS A 52 8.80 -7.15 -9.53
C LYS A 52 9.88 -6.44 -8.70
N ALA A 53 10.68 -5.57 -9.31
CA ALA A 53 11.71 -4.81 -8.61
C ALA A 53 11.09 -3.88 -7.54
N HIS A 54 10.07 -3.10 -7.90
CA HIS A 54 9.38 -2.21 -6.95
C HIS A 54 8.71 -2.98 -5.81
N VAL A 55 8.09 -4.13 -6.11
CA VAL A 55 7.51 -4.99 -5.06
C VAL A 55 8.60 -5.51 -4.11
N GLN A 56 9.76 -5.93 -4.62
CA GLN A 56 10.87 -6.39 -3.78
C GLN A 56 11.43 -5.27 -2.89
N GLU A 57 11.53 -4.06 -3.43
CA GLU A 57 11.94 -2.87 -2.70
C GLU A 57 10.92 -2.52 -1.59
N MET A 58 9.64 -2.45 -1.92
CA MET A 58 8.57 -2.22 -0.95
C MET A 58 8.56 -3.29 0.14
N GLN A 59 8.74 -4.57 -0.21
CA GLN A 59 8.87 -5.63 0.77
C GLN A 59 10.05 -5.41 1.74
N LYS A 60 11.19 -4.90 1.26
CA LYS A 60 12.33 -4.52 2.10
C LYS A 60 11.95 -3.37 3.03
N HIS A 61 11.28 -2.34 2.53
CA HIS A 61 10.79 -1.24 3.36
C HIS A 61 9.86 -1.71 4.47
N VAL A 62 8.86 -2.54 4.14
CA VAL A 62 7.91 -3.07 5.12
C VAL A 62 8.60 -3.93 6.17
N ARG A 63 9.53 -4.81 5.77
CA ARG A 63 10.28 -5.64 6.75
C ARG A 63 11.16 -4.80 7.68
N ASN A 64 11.76 -3.73 7.17
CA ASN A 64 12.62 -2.85 7.95
C ASN A 64 11.82 -1.83 8.79
N ALA A 65 10.58 -1.55 8.40
CA ALA A 65 9.65 -0.79 9.20
C ALA A 65 9.21 -1.65 10.40
N SER A 66 10.03 -1.71 11.45
CA SER A 66 9.67 -2.25 12.78
C SER A 66 8.63 -1.35 13.48
N GLY A 67 7.64 -0.86 12.71
CA GLY A 67 6.86 0.34 12.98
C GLY A 67 6.08 0.29 14.28
N TYR A 68 5.66 -0.91 14.72
CA TYR A 68 4.98 -1.07 16.01
C TYR A 68 5.91 -0.79 17.20
N LYS A 69 7.19 -1.20 17.15
CA LYS A 69 8.13 -0.96 18.25
C LYS A 69 8.35 0.53 18.44
N LYS A 70 8.68 1.22 17.34
CA LYS A 70 8.84 2.68 17.34
C LYS A 70 7.55 3.39 17.76
N ALA A 71 6.39 2.90 17.34
CA ALA A 71 5.11 3.46 17.77
C ALA A 71 4.90 3.32 19.28
N VAL A 72 5.17 2.14 19.86
CA VAL A 72 5.10 1.91 21.31
C VAL A 72 6.06 2.83 22.05
N ASP A 73 7.32 2.93 21.62
CA ASP A 73 8.32 3.79 22.26
C ASP A 73 7.86 5.26 22.27
N VAL A 74 7.32 5.76 21.16
CA VAL A 74 6.82 7.13 21.04
C VAL A 74 5.60 7.36 21.94
N ILE A 75 4.66 6.41 21.98
CA ILE A 75 3.47 6.50 22.85
C ILE A 75 3.90 6.50 24.33
N GLN A 76 4.81 5.61 24.72
CA GLN A 76 5.31 5.51 26.10
C GLN A 76 6.08 6.77 26.53
N GLN A 77 6.91 7.31 25.65
CA GLN A 77 7.62 8.58 25.88
C GLN A 77 6.62 9.72 26.08
N PHE A 78 5.65 9.85 25.17
CA PHE A 78 4.61 10.88 25.27
C PHE A 78 3.84 10.78 26.59
N SER A 79 3.42 9.58 27.00
CA SER A 79 2.71 9.36 28.27
C SER A 79 3.55 9.71 29.49
N SER A 80 4.84 9.36 29.48
CA SER A 80 5.77 9.66 30.58
C SER A 80 6.00 11.17 30.73
N ASP A 81 6.23 11.87 29.61
CA ASP A 81 6.47 13.31 29.60
C ASP A 81 5.25 14.12 30.06
N HIS A 82 4.04 13.63 29.78
CA HIS A 82 2.81 14.28 30.22
C HIS A 82 2.48 13.97 31.69
N ARG A 83 2.84 12.80 32.21
CA ARG A 83 2.67 12.48 33.65
C ARG A 83 3.55 13.36 34.53
N MET A 84 4.78 13.64 34.12
CA MET A 84 5.68 14.53 34.87
C MET A 84 5.25 16.00 34.90
N LYS A 85 4.38 16.44 33.98
CA LYS A 85 3.83 17.81 33.94
C LYS A 85 2.59 18.01 34.82
N ILE A 86 1.96 16.94 35.29
CA ILE A 86 0.77 17.00 36.16
C ILE A 86 1.17 16.93 37.65
N GLU A 87 2.37 16.42 37.95
CA GLU A 87 2.91 16.29 39.32
C GLU A 87 3.88 17.44 39.73
N GLN A 88 3.97 18.51 38.93
CA GLN A 88 4.71 19.75 39.23
C GLN A 88 3.75 20.94 39.24
#